data_AF-A0A8X6IW55-F1
#
_entry.id   AF-A0A8X6IW55-F1
#
_cell.length_a   1.000
_cell.length_b   1.000
_cell.length_c   1.000
_cell.angle_alpha   90.00
_cell.angle_beta   90.00
_cell.angle_gamma   90.00
#
_symmetry.space_group_name_H-M   'P 1'
#
loop_
_entity.id
_entity.type
_entity.pdbx_description
1 polymer ?
#
loop_
_entity_poly.entity_id
_entity_poly.type
_entity_poly.pdbx_seq_one_letter_code
_entity_poly.pdbx_strand_id
1 'polypeptide(L)'
;MFQRSPRKSLRQASCEAGISKSSVHHIMKRYQWRSYIPRLVHALNDDDPDRRVQYCEWYLEGCNEDAHFPTKIVWSDEATFKLNGSINRHNCTYWGSENPHVMVDHHVNLPGITVWCGLSSRGLIGHFFFNTTVTGPVYLNLLQQSVIPSIREDFEQEEFYFQQDGAPPHCHRHVRSFFDGILPNRWIGRRGFVEYPPRSPDLTPLDFFLWGYLKDKVCTQKPATVVQLRATMEHECTNIQRELFNMCAIPSLRVVSSVWSRTDISLRTCDNKTIE
;
A
#
# COMPACT_ATOMS: atom_id res chain seq x y z
N MET A 1 -8.18 8.08 -26.98
CA MET A 1 -7.01 7.95 -26.09
C MET A 1 -7.05 6.68 -25.25
N PHE A 2 -7.98 6.54 -24.30
CA PHE A 2 -8.11 5.30 -23.50
C PHE A 2 -8.74 4.13 -24.27
N GLN A 3 -9.59 4.37 -25.28
CA GLN A 3 -10.08 3.31 -26.20
C GLN A 3 -8.95 2.58 -26.95
N ARG A 4 -7.83 3.26 -27.23
CA ARG A 4 -6.64 2.68 -27.89
C ARG A 4 -5.58 2.19 -26.90
N SER A 5 -5.71 2.56 -25.62
CA SER A 5 -4.75 2.20 -24.56
C SER A 5 -5.46 2.19 -23.19
N PRO A 6 -6.23 1.13 -22.87
CA PRO A 6 -7.03 1.06 -21.64
C PRO A 6 -6.20 1.09 -20.35
N ARG A 7 -4.91 0.77 -20.46
CA ARG A 7 -3.89 0.74 -19.39
C ARG A 7 -3.38 2.11 -18.98
N LYS A 8 -3.77 3.16 -19.70
CA LYS A 8 -3.29 4.52 -19.50
C LYS A 8 -3.89 5.08 -18.22
N SER A 9 -3.06 5.63 -17.33
CA SER A 9 -3.56 6.26 -16.11
C SER A 9 -4.22 7.62 -16.44
N LEU A 10 -5.10 8.10 -15.56
CA LEU A 10 -5.66 9.46 -15.64
C LEU A 10 -4.56 10.54 -15.76
N ARG A 11 -3.41 10.28 -15.14
CA ARG A 11 -2.26 11.19 -15.13
C ARG A 11 -1.49 11.16 -16.46
N GLN A 12 -1.28 9.98 -17.02
CA GLN A 12 -0.64 9.83 -18.33
C GLN A 12 -1.51 10.43 -19.44
N ALA A 13 -2.83 10.29 -19.34
CA ALA A 13 -3.76 10.94 -20.26
C ALA A 13 -3.80 12.47 -20.10
N SER A 14 -3.69 12.98 -18.88
CA SER A 14 -3.56 14.42 -18.61
C SER A 14 -2.29 14.99 -19.24
N CYS A 15 -1.16 14.30 -19.11
CA CYS A 15 0.12 14.71 -19.68
C CYS A 15 0.12 14.71 -21.21
N GLU A 16 -0.38 13.65 -21.84
CA GLU A 16 -0.43 13.52 -23.30
C GLU A 16 -1.48 14.44 -23.96
N ALA A 17 -2.58 14.77 -23.26
CA ALA A 17 -3.63 15.64 -23.79
C ALA A 17 -3.44 17.11 -23.41
N GLY A 18 -2.43 17.45 -22.60
CA GLY A 18 -2.14 18.82 -22.18
C GLY A 18 -3.25 19.47 -21.33
N ILE A 19 -4.10 18.67 -20.69
CA ILE A 19 -5.23 19.15 -19.87
C ILE A 19 -5.10 18.67 -18.43
N SER A 20 -5.67 19.41 -17.48
CA SER A 20 -5.57 19.06 -16.06
C SER A 20 -6.16 17.67 -15.75
N LYS A 21 -5.59 16.97 -14.77
CA LYS A 21 -6.10 15.67 -14.31
C LYS A 21 -7.58 15.73 -13.92
N SER A 22 -8.00 16.83 -13.29
CA SER A 22 -9.40 17.07 -12.91
C SER A 22 -10.30 17.17 -14.14
N SER A 23 -9.84 17.84 -15.20
CA SER A 23 -10.54 17.89 -16.48
C SER A 23 -10.64 16.52 -17.14
N VAL A 24 -9.57 15.72 -17.14
CA VAL A 24 -9.62 14.32 -17.64
C VAL A 24 -10.63 13.50 -16.84
N HIS A 25 -10.65 13.66 -15.51
CA HIS A 25 -11.59 12.97 -14.63
C HIS A 25 -13.05 13.38 -14.89
N HIS A 26 -13.32 14.67 -15.06
CA HIS A 26 -14.66 15.19 -15.40
C HIS A 26 -15.11 14.69 -16.77
N ILE A 27 -14.21 14.65 -17.75
CA ILE A 27 -14.47 14.08 -19.07
C ILE A 27 -14.84 12.59 -18.94
N MET A 28 -14.08 11.81 -18.17
CA MET A 28 -14.39 10.39 -17.94
C MET A 28 -15.74 10.17 -17.27
N LYS A 29 -16.09 10.99 -16.28
CA LYS A 29 -17.40 10.96 -15.62
C LYS A 29 -18.54 11.31 -16.58
N ARG A 30 -18.34 12.29 -17.46
CA ARG A 30 -19.31 12.68 -18.50
C ARG A 30 -19.59 11.55 -19.49
N TYR A 31 -18.61 10.72 -19.80
CA TYR A 31 -18.75 9.52 -20.65
C TYR A 31 -19.14 8.25 -19.88
N GLN A 32 -19.49 8.35 -18.60
CA GLN A 32 -19.85 7.23 -17.72
C GLN A 32 -18.79 6.12 -17.60
N TRP A 33 -17.51 6.44 -17.84
CA TRP A 33 -16.43 5.46 -17.71
C TRP A 33 -16.09 5.22 -16.25
N ARG A 34 -15.90 3.95 -15.89
CA ARG A 34 -15.60 3.51 -14.52
C ARG A 34 -14.14 3.09 -14.39
N SER A 35 -13.57 3.30 -13.22
CA SER A 35 -12.26 2.78 -12.86
C SER A 35 -12.39 1.32 -12.43
N TYR A 36 -11.62 0.45 -13.08
CA TYR A 36 -11.50 -0.96 -12.76
C TYR A 36 -10.08 -1.24 -12.27
N ILE A 37 -9.95 -1.66 -11.02
CA ILE A 37 -8.70 -2.20 -10.50
C ILE A 37 -8.68 -3.69 -10.91
N PRO A 38 -7.67 -4.18 -11.65
CA PRO A 38 -7.52 -5.59 -11.91
C PRO A 38 -7.36 -6.30 -10.58
N ARG A 39 -8.30 -7.19 -10.29
CA ARG A 39 -8.14 -8.08 -9.15
C ARG A 39 -7.28 -9.26 -9.59
N LEU A 40 -6.03 -9.30 -9.13
CA LEU A 40 -5.37 -10.59 -8.96
C LEU A 40 -5.82 -11.13 -7.61
N VAL A 41 -7.01 -11.74 -7.57
CA VAL A 41 -7.44 -12.46 -6.36
C VAL A 41 -6.68 -13.78 -6.40
N HIS A 42 -5.61 -13.92 -5.61
CA HIS A 42 -5.47 -15.22 -4.95
C HIS A 42 -6.76 -15.37 -4.18
N ALA A 43 -7.64 -16.28 -4.60
CA ALA A 43 -8.95 -16.52 -3.98
C ALA A 43 -8.80 -16.31 -2.48
N LEU A 44 -9.45 -15.27 -1.95
CA LEU A 44 -9.39 -14.98 -0.52
C LEU A 44 -9.75 -16.28 0.17
N ASN A 45 -8.88 -16.75 1.06
CA ASN A 45 -9.21 -17.95 1.80
C ASN A 45 -10.44 -17.63 2.65
N ASP A 46 -11.22 -18.64 3.01
CA ASP A 46 -12.50 -18.44 3.71
C ASP A 46 -12.36 -17.61 5.00
N ASP A 47 -11.19 -17.65 5.65
CA ASP A 47 -10.88 -16.92 6.89
C ASP A 47 -10.33 -15.48 6.69
N ASP A 48 -9.93 -15.10 5.47
CA ASP A 48 -9.37 -13.77 5.18
C ASP A 48 -10.37 -12.61 5.45
N PRO A 49 -11.69 -12.72 5.15
CA PRO A 49 -12.68 -11.71 5.52
C PRO A 49 -12.72 -11.41 7.02
N ASP A 50 -12.74 -12.45 7.86
CA ASP A 50 -12.95 -12.30 9.30
C ASP A 50 -11.75 -11.62 9.96
N ARG A 51 -10.53 -11.99 9.56
CA ARG A 51 -9.30 -11.33 10.04
C ARG A 51 -9.26 -9.85 9.65
N ARG A 52 -9.78 -9.51 8.47
CA ARG A 52 -9.87 -8.10 8.05
C ARG A 52 -10.87 -7.33 8.91
N VAL A 53 -12.04 -7.90 9.17
CA VAL A 53 -13.05 -7.27 10.04
C VAL A 53 -12.48 -7.06 11.43
N GLN A 54 -11.86 -8.09 12.03
CA GLN A 54 -11.25 -7.99 13.35
C GLN A 54 -10.20 -6.88 13.44
N TYR A 55 -9.31 -6.78 12.45
CA TYR A 55 -8.33 -5.70 12.41
C TYR A 55 -8.99 -4.32 12.29
N CYS A 56 -10.03 -4.21 11.44
CA CYS A 56 -10.76 -2.97 11.23
C CYS A 56 -11.51 -2.53 12.50
N GLU A 57 -12.13 -3.46 13.22
CA GLU A 57 -12.80 -3.20 14.49
C GLU A 57 -11.81 -2.70 15.53
N TRP A 58 -10.69 -3.39 15.74
CA TRP A 58 -9.63 -2.95 16.64
C TRP A 58 -9.11 -1.54 16.29
N TYR A 59 -8.90 -1.26 15.01
CA TYR A 59 -8.44 0.05 14.56
C TYR A 59 -9.48 1.14 14.86
N LEU A 60 -10.77 0.88 14.62
CA LEU A 60 -11.86 1.82 14.88
C LEU A 60 -12.09 2.04 16.37
N GLU A 61 -11.99 1.00 17.19
CA GLU A 61 -12.01 1.10 18.65
C GLU A 61 -10.89 2.00 19.15
N GLY A 62 -9.64 1.77 18.69
CA GLY A 62 -8.51 2.63 19.04
C GLY A 62 -8.73 4.10 18.65
N CYS A 63 -9.38 4.37 17.50
CA CYS A 63 -9.75 5.73 17.09
C CYS A 63 -10.86 6.35 17.96
N ASN A 64 -11.80 5.54 18.44
CA ASN A 64 -12.88 5.99 19.30
C ASN A 64 -12.37 6.32 20.71
N GLU A 65 -11.39 5.57 21.20
CA GLU A 65 -10.74 5.80 22.50
C GLU A 65 -9.76 6.98 22.45
N ASP A 66 -9.01 7.11 21.36
CA ASP A 66 -8.04 8.18 21.16
C ASP A 66 -8.07 8.69 19.71
N ALA A 67 -8.51 9.94 19.55
CA ALA A 67 -8.55 10.61 18.24
C ALA A 67 -7.16 10.73 17.57
N HIS A 68 -6.06 10.66 18.35
CA HIS A 68 -4.70 10.70 17.85
C HIS A 68 -4.13 9.30 17.58
N PHE A 69 -4.87 8.22 17.83
CA PHE A 69 -4.42 6.86 17.58
C PHE A 69 -3.86 6.62 16.17
N PRO A 70 -4.50 7.12 15.08
CA PRO A 70 -3.94 6.99 13.73
C PRO A 70 -2.54 7.59 13.58
N THR A 71 -2.23 8.65 14.32
CA THR A 71 -0.94 9.34 14.26
C THR A 71 0.17 8.60 14.99
N LYS A 72 -0.18 7.62 15.83
CA LYS A 72 0.76 6.76 16.55
C LYS A 72 1.22 5.56 15.71
N ILE A 73 0.61 5.29 14.56
CA ILE A 73 0.95 4.13 13.74
C ILE A 73 2.04 4.48 12.72
N VAL A 74 3.12 3.73 12.77
CA VAL A 74 4.17 3.67 11.75
C VAL A 74 3.87 2.49 10.82
N TRP A 75 3.55 2.82 9.58
CA TRP A 75 3.33 1.86 8.50
C TRP A 75 4.65 1.50 7.84
N SER A 76 4.83 0.23 7.43
CA SER A 76 6.02 -0.18 6.70
C SER A 76 5.70 -1.18 5.60
N ASP A 77 6.48 -1.13 4.53
CA ASP A 77 6.36 -2.04 3.38
C ASP A 77 7.59 -1.98 2.49
N GLU A 78 7.72 -2.96 1.58
CA GLU A 78 8.73 -3.03 0.55
C GLU A 78 8.14 -3.01 -0.86
N ALA A 79 8.78 -2.26 -1.75
CA ALA A 79 8.46 -2.30 -3.17
C ALA A 79 9.70 -2.51 -4.04
N THR A 80 9.57 -3.39 -5.04
CA THR A 80 10.58 -3.56 -6.09
C THR A 80 10.27 -2.68 -7.30
N PHE A 81 11.24 -1.88 -7.72
CA PHE A 81 11.20 -1.05 -8.93
C PHE A 81 12.15 -1.64 -9.98
N LYS A 82 11.64 -1.86 -11.20
CA LYS A 82 12.41 -2.38 -12.34
C LYS A 82 12.65 -1.29 -13.38
N LEU A 83 13.75 -1.39 -14.14
CA LEU A 83 14.17 -0.37 -15.11
C LEU A 83 13.18 -0.10 -16.26
N ASN A 84 12.38 -1.08 -16.66
CA ASN A 84 11.35 -0.87 -17.68
C ASN A 84 10.00 -0.42 -17.09
N GLY A 85 9.98 0.03 -15.83
CA GLY A 85 8.75 0.41 -15.14
C GLY A 85 7.75 -0.73 -15.06
N SER A 86 8.21 -2.00 -15.00
CA SER A 86 7.30 -3.12 -14.94
C SER A 86 6.31 -2.93 -13.80
N ILE A 87 5.08 -2.81 -14.25
CA ILE A 87 3.91 -2.48 -13.46
C ILE A 87 3.81 -3.52 -12.34
N ASN A 88 3.91 -3.08 -11.10
CA ASN A 88 3.38 -3.89 -10.00
C ASN A 88 1.89 -4.05 -10.30
N ARG A 89 1.46 -5.27 -10.64
CA ARG A 89 0.11 -5.57 -11.15
C ARG A 89 -1.00 -5.09 -10.19
N HIS A 90 -0.66 -4.93 -8.91
CA HIS A 90 -1.51 -4.39 -7.85
C HIS A 90 -1.78 -2.87 -7.95
N ASN A 91 -0.99 -2.12 -8.76
CA ASN A 91 -1.12 -0.65 -8.92
C ASN A 91 -1.71 -0.22 -10.27
N CYS A 92 -2.21 -1.14 -11.10
CA CYS A 92 -2.90 -0.76 -12.33
C CYS A 92 -4.33 -0.35 -12.03
N THR A 93 -4.79 0.82 -12.48
CA THR A 93 -6.23 1.14 -12.53
C THR A 93 -6.59 1.37 -13.98
N TYR A 94 -7.44 0.51 -14.52
CA TYR A 94 -7.96 0.57 -15.88
C TYR A 94 -9.21 1.43 -15.94
N TRP A 95 -9.49 2.07 -17.07
CA TRP A 95 -10.73 2.80 -17.27
C TRP A 95 -11.42 2.32 -18.55
N GLY A 96 -12.71 2.00 -18.45
CA GLY A 96 -13.52 1.53 -19.57
C GLY A 96 -15.02 1.70 -19.32
N SER A 97 -15.84 1.52 -20.35
CA SER A 97 -17.29 1.38 -20.21
C SER A 97 -17.67 0.01 -19.63
N GLU A 98 -16.88 -1.02 -19.93
CA GLU A 98 -17.06 -2.40 -19.47
C GLU A 98 -15.73 -2.97 -18.94
N ASN A 99 -15.78 -4.06 -18.17
CA ASN A 99 -14.58 -4.70 -17.61
C ASN A 99 -13.71 -5.31 -18.72
N PRO A 100 -12.45 -4.89 -18.89
CA PRO A 100 -11.68 -5.26 -20.08
C PRO A 100 -11.02 -6.66 -20.03
N HIS A 101 -11.22 -7.45 -18.96
CA HIS A 101 -10.70 -8.84 -18.81
C HIS A 101 -9.22 -9.03 -19.22
N VAL A 102 -8.38 -8.03 -18.97
CA VAL A 102 -7.00 -8.00 -19.49
C VAL A 102 -6.08 -8.92 -18.68
N MET A 103 -5.57 -9.96 -19.32
CA MET A 103 -4.40 -10.73 -18.89
C MET A 103 -3.14 -9.96 -19.29
N VAL A 104 -2.18 -9.81 -18.37
CA VAL A 104 -0.92 -9.08 -18.62
C VAL A 104 0.24 -10.06 -18.67
N ASP A 105 0.88 -10.19 -19.83
CA ASP A 105 2.06 -11.03 -20.01
C ASP A 105 3.23 -10.63 -19.09
N HIS A 106 3.91 -11.65 -18.55
CA HIS A 106 5.16 -11.50 -17.82
C HIS A 106 6.31 -11.29 -18.80
N HIS A 107 6.96 -10.13 -18.79
CA HIS A 107 8.28 -9.99 -19.39
C HIS A 107 9.39 -9.97 -18.33
N VAL A 108 10.22 -11.02 -18.40
CA VAL A 108 11.66 -11.21 -18.13
C VAL A 108 12.32 -10.42 -16.99
N ASN A 109 13.08 -11.15 -16.14
CA ASN A 109 13.95 -10.71 -15.04
C ASN A 109 14.88 -9.53 -15.40
N LEU A 110 14.34 -8.32 -15.45
CA LEU A 110 15.16 -7.12 -15.54
C LEU A 110 15.73 -6.76 -14.15
N PRO A 111 16.94 -6.18 -14.13
CA PRO A 111 17.52 -5.67 -12.89
C PRO A 111 16.62 -4.58 -12.33
N GLY A 112 16.56 -4.54 -11.00
CA GLY A 112 15.78 -3.58 -10.27
C GLY A 112 16.20 -3.52 -8.82
N ILE A 113 15.61 -2.60 -8.10
CA ILE A 113 15.97 -2.29 -6.72
C ILE A 113 14.74 -2.50 -5.84
N THR A 114 14.94 -3.12 -4.69
CA THR A 114 13.90 -3.20 -3.65
C THR A 114 14.18 -2.11 -2.63
N VAL A 115 13.18 -1.30 -2.35
CA VAL A 115 13.22 -0.27 -1.33
C VAL A 115 12.26 -0.63 -0.21
N TRP A 116 12.69 -0.41 1.03
CA TRP A 116 11.85 -0.35 2.22
C TRP A 116 11.58 1.12 2.54
N CYS A 117 10.34 1.45 2.85
CA CYS A 117 10.00 2.75 3.43
C CYS A 117 9.12 2.55 4.67
N GLY A 118 9.25 3.46 5.63
CA GLY A 118 8.29 3.64 6.70
C GLY A 118 7.48 4.91 6.46
N LEU A 119 6.26 4.96 6.99
CA LEU A 119 5.38 6.11 6.87
C LEU A 119 4.61 6.34 8.15
N SER A 120 4.58 7.59 8.62
CA SER A 120 3.77 8.01 9.76
C SER A 120 3.07 9.33 9.47
N SER A 121 2.30 9.84 10.43
CA SER A 121 1.78 11.21 10.38
C SER A 121 2.89 12.28 10.37
N ARG A 122 4.09 11.94 10.87
CA ARG A 122 5.24 12.87 10.96
C ARG A 122 6.01 12.97 9.65
N GLY A 123 5.92 11.95 8.79
CA GLY A 123 6.70 11.91 7.57
C GLY A 123 6.96 10.53 7.01
N LEU A 124 7.76 10.52 5.95
CA LEU A 124 8.44 9.33 5.45
C LEU A 124 9.60 8.99 6.40
N ILE A 125 9.59 7.79 6.94
CA ILE A 125 10.67 7.22 7.74
C ILE A 125 11.59 6.47 6.79
N GLY A 126 12.61 7.18 6.31
CA GLY A 126 13.69 6.62 5.49
C GLY A 126 13.26 6.02 4.14
N HIS A 127 14.27 5.57 3.40
CA HIS A 127 14.12 4.83 2.14
C HIS A 127 15.35 3.92 2.00
N PHE A 128 15.26 2.73 2.57
CA PHE A 128 16.39 1.81 2.67
C PHE A 128 16.38 0.83 1.52
N PHE A 129 17.46 0.79 0.74
CA PHE A 129 17.56 -0.09 -0.40
C PHE A 129 18.24 -1.40 -0.06
N PHE A 130 17.66 -2.50 -0.55
CA PHE A 130 18.28 -3.81 -0.49
C PHE A 130 19.06 -4.08 -1.78
N ASN A 131 20.33 -4.43 -1.61
CA ASN A 131 21.19 -4.90 -2.70
C ASN A 131 21.08 -6.42 -2.91
N THR A 132 20.43 -7.13 -1.99
CA THR A 132 20.32 -8.59 -1.95
C THR A 132 18.89 -9.01 -1.60
N THR A 133 18.62 -10.32 -1.65
CA THR A 133 17.34 -10.87 -1.21
C THR A 133 17.07 -10.53 0.25
N VAL A 134 15.88 -9.99 0.53
CA VAL A 134 15.43 -9.70 1.90
C VAL A 134 15.19 -11.04 2.60
N THR A 135 16.06 -11.37 3.55
CA THR A 135 15.93 -12.52 4.44
C THR A 135 15.61 -12.02 5.84
N GLY A 136 15.09 -12.89 6.71
CA GLY A 136 14.81 -12.53 8.11
C GLY A 136 15.99 -11.87 8.84
N PRO A 137 17.23 -12.38 8.74
CA PRO A 137 18.40 -11.73 9.33
C PRO A 137 18.75 -10.36 8.71
N VAL A 138 18.65 -10.22 7.38
CA VAL A 138 18.90 -8.93 6.70
C VAL A 138 17.86 -7.90 7.12
N TYR A 139 16.59 -8.30 7.18
CA TYR A 139 15.50 -7.45 7.65
C TYR A 139 15.67 -7.05 9.13
N LEU A 140 16.01 -8.01 10.00
CA LEU A 140 16.30 -7.71 11.41
C LEU A 140 17.45 -6.71 11.56
N ASN A 141 18.52 -6.85 10.78
CA ASN A 141 19.64 -5.93 10.82
C ASN A 141 19.21 -4.51 10.41
N LEU A 142 18.40 -4.39 9.34
CA LEU A 142 17.82 -3.11 8.95
C LEU A 142 16.98 -2.49 10.09
N LEU A 143 16.15 -3.29 10.74
CA LEU A 143 15.31 -2.83 11.85
C LEU A 143 16.14 -2.28 13.01
N GLN A 144 17.17 -3.02 13.43
CA GLN A 144 18.01 -2.69 14.56
C GLN A 144 18.92 -1.49 14.31
N GLN A 145 19.51 -1.41 13.13
CA GLN A 145 20.56 -0.43 12.83
C GLN A 145 20.02 0.89 12.29
N SER A 146 18.82 0.89 11.70
CA SER A 146 18.33 2.06 10.97
C SER A 146 16.89 2.40 11.29
N VAL A 147 15.95 1.47 11.08
CA VAL A 147 14.51 1.79 11.18
C VAL A 147 14.09 2.21 12.59
N ILE A 148 14.34 1.38 13.60
CA ILE A 148 13.92 1.68 14.97
C ILE A 148 14.63 2.91 15.54
N PRO A 149 15.96 3.10 15.34
CA PRO A 149 16.61 4.36 15.68
C PRO A 149 15.96 5.58 15.03
N SER A 150 15.69 5.57 13.72
CA SER A 150 15.05 6.69 13.03
C SER A 150 13.64 6.98 13.56
N ILE A 151 12.84 5.94 13.85
CA ILE A 151 11.51 6.15 14.44
C ILE A 151 11.63 6.77 15.84
N ARG A 152 12.57 6.31 16.66
CA ARG A 152 12.77 6.86 18.01
C ARG A 152 13.30 8.29 18.00
N GLU A 153 14.08 8.66 17.00
CA GLU A 153 14.48 10.05 16.79
C GLU A 153 13.26 10.92 16.43
N ASP A 154 12.41 10.43 15.53
CA ASP A 154 11.21 11.17 15.10
C ASP A 154 10.12 11.25 16.17
N PHE A 155 9.93 10.20 16.98
CA PHE A 155 8.88 10.10 18.00
C PHE A 155 9.35 10.48 19.42
N GLU A 156 10.65 10.63 19.63
CA GLU A 156 11.26 10.91 20.93
C GLU A 156 10.80 9.93 22.02
N GLN A 157 10.04 10.40 23.01
CA GLN A 157 9.48 9.61 24.12
C GLN A 157 8.04 9.17 23.88
N GLU A 158 7.44 9.55 22.75
CA GLU A 158 6.06 9.18 22.45
C GLU A 158 5.96 7.72 22.04
N GLU A 159 4.86 7.09 22.47
CA GLU A 159 4.56 5.72 22.09
C GLU A 159 4.08 5.65 20.65
N PHE A 160 4.54 4.63 19.93
CA PHE A 160 4.10 4.33 18.57
C PHE A 160 3.81 2.85 18.42
N TYR A 161 2.95 2.54 17.45
CA TYR A 161 2.70 1.20 16.95
C TYR A 161 3.50 0.98 15.67
N PHE A 162 4.14 -0.16 15.51
CA PHE A 162 4.83 -0.52 14.28
C PHE A 162 4.05 -1.57 13.50
N GLN A 163 3.69 -1.28 12.25
CA GLN A 163 2.99 -2.20 11.36
C GLN A 163 3.95 -2.82 10.34
N GLN A 164 3.84 -4.14 10.16
CA GLN A 164 4.46 -4.91 9.08
C GLN A 164 3.50 -5.99 8.55
N ASP A 165 3.69 -6.41 7.31
CA ASP A 165 2.85 -7.44 6.68
C ASP A 165 3.26 -8.88 7.08
N GLY A 166 2.63 -9.87 6.44
CA GLY A 166 2.88 -11.29 6.68
C GLY A 166 4.03 -11.92 5.87
N ALA A 167 4.92 -11.13 5.25
CA ALA A 167 5.99 -11.67 4.41
C ALA A 167 6.95 -12.59 5.19
N PRO A 168 7.58 -13.58 4.53
CA PRO A 168 8.46 -14.54 5.22
C PRO A 168 9.57 -13.92 6.07
N PRO A 169 10.28 -12.84 5.62
CA PRO A 169 11.28 -12.17 6.45
C PRO A 169 10.70 -11.58 7.74
N HIS A 170 9.49 -11.02 7.69
CA HIS A 170 8.80 -10.37 8.82
C HIS A 170 8.35 -11.39 9.85
N CYS A 171 7.99 -12.60 9.38
CA CYS A 171 7.57 -13.70 10.24
C CYS A 171 8.74 -14.42 10.93
N HIS A 172 9.99 -14.08 10.58
CA HIS A 172 11.18 -14.74 11.11
C HIS A 172 11.24 -14.65 12.63
N ARG A 173 11.60 -15.75 13.30
CA ARG A 173 11.52 -15.85 14.77
C ARG A 173 12.25 -14.70 15.47
N HIS A 174 13.47 -14.39 15.02
CA HIS A 174 14.28 -13.34 15.63
C HIS A 174 13.74 -11.93 15.38
N VAL A 175 12.99 -11.70 14.29
CA VAL A 175 12.31 -10.43 14.04
C VAL A 175 11.15 -10.25 15.02
N ARG A 176 10.33 -11.29 15.19
CA ARG A 176 9.21 -11.25 16.16
C ARG A 176 9.71 -11.09 17.60
N SER A 177 10.68 -11.89 18.02
CA SER A 177 11.27 -11.75 19.36
C SER A 177 11.92 -10.39 19.60
N PHE A 178 12.47 -9.75 18.55
CA PHE A 178 12.97 -8.38 18.65
C PHE A 178 11.82 -7.41 18.95
N PHE A 179 10.74 -7.44 18.16
CA PHE A 179 9.57 -6.59 18.40
C PHE A 179 8.90 -6.84 19.74
N ASP A 180 8.75 -8.09 20.18
CA ASP A 180 8.20 -8.43 21.50
C ASP A 180 9.03 -7.80 22.64
N GLY A 181 10.34 -7.67 22.45
CA GLY A 181 11.23 -7.05 23.42
C GLY A 181 11.22 -5.52 23.42
N ILE A 182 11.12 -4.89 22.23
CA ILE A 182 11.26 -3.42 22.12
C ILE A 182 9.92 -2.66 22.00
N LEU A 183 8.86 -3.34 21.58
CA LEU A 183 7.51 -2.81 21.36
C LEU A 183 6.46 -3.79 21.92
N PRO A 184 6.53 -4.11 23.23
CA PRO A 184 5.55 -5.00 23.84
C PRO A 184 4.14 -4.43 23.66
N ASN A 185 3.22 -5.26 23.16
CA ASN A 185 1.84 -4.87 22.85
C ASN A 185 1.68 -3.70 21.86
N ARG A 186 2.72 -3.37 21.08
CA ARG A 186 2.75 -2.21 20.18
C ARG A 186 3.27 -2.51 18.78
N TRP A 187 3.21 -3.77 18.35
CA TRP A 187 3.51 -4.12 16.98
C TRP A 187 2.38 -4.93 16.34
N ILE A 188 2.07 -4.56 15.10
CA ILE A 188 0.97 -5.05 14.29
C ILE A 188 1.60 -5.89 13.19
N GLY A 189 1.21 -7.16 13.10
CA GLY A 189 1.81 -8.08 12.15
C GLY A 189 1.39 -9.51 12.45
N ARG A 190 1.83 -10.45 11.62
CA ARG A 190 1.46 -11.86 11.81
C ARG A 190 2.02 -12.39 13.14
N ARG A 191 1.14 -12.85 14.04
CA ARG A 191 1.46 -13.23 15.43
C ARG A 191 2.03 -12.08 16.29
N GLY A 192 1.70 -10.84 15.96
CA GLY A 192 1.97 -9.69 16.81
C GLY A 192 0.89 -9.48 17.86
N PHE A 193 0.93 -8.31 18.51
CA PHE A 193 -0.14 -7.91 19.43
C PHE A 193 -1.49 -7.87 18.73
N VAL A 194 -1.49 -7.38 17.49
CA VAL A 194 -2.64 -7.36 16.58
C VAL A 194 -2.22 -8.04 15.29
N GLU A 195 -3.02 -9.01 14.84
CA GLU A 195 -2.82 -9.67 13.55
C GLU A 195 -3.11 -8.69 12.41
N TYR A 196 -2.09 -8.38 11.59
CA TYR A 196 -2.34 -7.68 10.34
C TYR A 196 -2.98 -8.63 9.33
N PRO A 197 -4.10 -8.25 8.69
CA PRO A 197 -4.83 -9.17 7.83
C PRO A 197 -4.05 -9.49 6.55
N PRO A 198 -4.02 -10.76 6.11
CA PRO A 198 -3.34 -11.14 4.89
C PRO A 198 -3.95 -10.43 3.67
N ARG A 199 -3.13 -10.20 2.63
CA ARG A 199 -3.57 -9.71 1.31
C ARG A 199 -4.40 -8.42 1.37
N SER A 200 -4.00 -7.49 2.24
CA SER A 200 -4.74 -6.25 2.51
C SER A 200 -4.00 -4.97 2.12
N PRO A 201 -3.55 -4.83 0.85
CA PRO A 201 -2.82 -3.64 0.39
C PRO A 201 -3.68 -2.36 0.43
N ASP A 202 -5.00 -2.50 0.48
CA ASP A 202 -5.93 -1.39 0.64
C ASP A 202 -5.93 -0.77 2.05
N LEU A 203 -5.33 -1.46 3.02
CA LEU A 203 -5.23 -1.05 4.42
C LEU A 203 -3.86 -0.46 4.80
N THR A 204 -2.93 -0.32 3.85
CA THR A 204 -1.63 0.32 4.10
C THR A 204 -1.42 1.53 3.17
N PRO A 205 -1.05 2.71 3.71
CA PRO A 205 -0.79 3.90 2.91
C PRO A 205 0.41 3.76 1.98
N LEU A 206 1.30 2.79 2.22
CA LEU A 206 2.40 2.54 1.30
C LEU A 206 1.91 2.01 -0.05
N ASP A 207 1.03 1.00 -0.05
CA ASP A 207 0.47 0.43 -1.26
C ASP A 207 -0.49 1.36 -1.98
N PHE A 208 -1.49 1.89 -1.25
CA PHE A 208 -2.53 2.66 -1.92
C PHE A 208 -2.10 4.08 -2.31
N PHE A 209 -0.98 4.58 -1.78
CA PHE A 209 -0.49 5.92 -2.05
C PHE A 209 0.99 5.96 -2.43
N LEU A 210 1.91 5.67 -1.50
CA LEU A 210 3.35 5.97 -1.66
C LEU A 210 3.94 5.31 -2.91
N TRP A 211 3.71 4.01 -3.09
CA TRP A 211 4.26 3.27 -4.24
C TRP A 211 3.65 3.71 -5.56
N GLY A 212 2.38 4.11 -5.58
CA GLY A 212 1.76 4.72 -6.74
C GLY A 212 2.37 6.08 -7.08
N TYR A 213 2.62 6.91 -6.07
CA TYR A 213 3.25 8.23 -6.20
C TYR A 213 4.68 8.12 -6.72
N LEU A 214 5.52 7.30 -6.08
CA LEU A 214 6.93 7.14 -6.46
C LEU A 214 7.06 6.54 -7.86
N LYS A 215 6.23 5.55 -8.23
CA LYS A 215 6.25 4.99 -9.60
C LYS A 215 5.96 6.06 -10.64
N ASP A 216 4.98 6.92 -10.41
CA ASP A 216 4.61 8.00 -11.33
C ASP A 216 5.78 8.97 -11.56
N LYS A 217 6.45 9.37 -10.48
CA LYS A 217 7.61 10.28 -10.53
C LYS A 217 8.83 9.64 -11.19
N VAL A 218 9.21 8.46 -10.73
CA VAL A 218 10.38 7.73 -11.21
C VAL A 218 10.22 7.31 -12.68
N CYS A 219 9.03 6.82 -13.08
CA CYS A 219 8.78 6.42 -14.46
C CYS A 219 8.77 7.62 -15.42
N THR A 220 8.40 8.81 -14.95
CA THR A 220 8.44 10.04 -15.77
C THR A 220 9.88 10.42 -16.13
N GLN A 221 10.83 10.18 -15.22
CA GLN A 221 12.25 10.48 -15.45
C GLN A 221 12.97 9.43 -16.32
N LYS A 222 12.35 8.26 -16.54
CA LYS A 222 12.86 7.17 -17.40
C LYS A 222 14.34 6.83 -17.15
N PRO A 223 14.71 6.43 -15.91
CA PRO A 223 16.09 6.08 -15.58
C PRO A 223 16.58 4.91 -16.45
N ALA A 224 17.77 5.05 -17.05
CA ALA A 224 18.35 4.04 -17.93
C ALA A 224 19.20 3.00 -17.15
N THR A 225 19.58 3.31 -15.91
CA THR A 225 20.41 2.43 -15.07
C THR A 225 19.86 2.31 -13.65
N VAL A 226 20.23 1.23 -12.94
CA VAL A 226 19.81 1.04 -11.53
C VAL A 226 20.34 2.16 -10.62
N VAL A 227 21.52 2.71 -10.95
CA VAL A 227 22.12 3.84 -10.23
C VAL A 227 21.25 5.09 -10.39
N GLN A 228 20.82 5.40 -11.62
CA GLN A 228 19.90 6.50 -11.88
C GLN A 228 18.55 6.27 -11.22
N LEU A 229 18.02 5.04 -11.28
CA LEU A 229 16.77 4.67 -10.64
C LEU A 229 16.82 4.95 -9.13
N ARG A 230 17.90 4.53 -8.47
CA ARG A 230 18.12 4.78 -7.04
C ARG A 230 18.20 6.27 -6.73
N ALA A 231 19.04 7.01 -7.46
CA ALA A 231 19.23 8.45 -7.24
C ALA A 231 17.91 9.23 -7.45
N THR A 232 17.12 8.87 -8.47
CA THR A 232 15.79 9.44 -8.68
C THR A 232 14.86 9.13 -7.50
N MET A 233 14.85 7.90 -7.01
CA MET A 233 14.02 7.52 -5.85
C MET A 233 14.43 8.28 -4.58
N GLU A 234 15.74 8.37 -4.28
CA GLU A 234 16.28 9.13 -3.16
C GLU A 234 15.84 10.61 -3.21
N HIS A 235 15.96 11.22 -4.41
CA HIS A 235 15.55 12.59 -4.64
C HIS A 235 14.04 12.79 -4.43
N GLU A 236 13.21 11.93 -5.01
CA GLU A 236 11.75 12.03 -4.90
C GLU A 236 11.28 11.77 -3.47
N CYS A 237 11.86 10.80 -2.75
CA CYS A 237 11.56 10.53 -1.34
C CYS A 237 11.87 11.73 -0.45
N THR A 238 12.99 12.41 -0.67
CA THR A 238 13.40 13.58 0.12
C THR A 238 12.48 14.80 -0.13
N ASN A 239 11.86 14.86 -1.31
CA ASN A 239 10.99 15.97 -1.71
C ASN A 239 9.50 15.72 -1.44
N ILE A 240 9.11 14.58 -0.86
CA ILE A 240 7.70 14.35 -0.52
C ILE A 240 7.31 15.30 0.61
N GLN A 241 6.39 16.21 0.30
CA GLN A 241 5.89 17.18 1.27
C GLN A 241 5.20 16.47 2.44
N ARG A 242 5.46 16.95 3.66
CA ARG A 242 4.91 16.34 4.88
C ARG A 242 3.37 16.33 4.90
N GLU A 243 2.72 17.31 4.29
CA GLU A 243 1.25 17.37 4.25
C GLU A 243 0.61 16.21 3.47
N LEU A 244 1.36 15.56 2.58
CA LEU A 244 0.88 14.38 1.85
C LEU A 244 0.69 13.16 2.77
N PHE A 245 1.30 13.17 3.96
CA PHE A 245 1.22 12.09 4.94
C PHE A 245 0.06 12.25 5.93
N ASN A 246 -0.71 13.34 5.84
CA ASN A 246 -2.02 13.42 6.48
C ASN A 246 -2.97 12.29 5.99
N MET A 247 -2.65 11.67 4.85
CA MET A 247 -3.35 10.47 4.37
C MET A 247 -3.15 9.22 5.24
N CYS A 248 -2.11 9.18 6.08
CA CYS A 248 -1.90 8.13 7.09
C CYS A 248 -2.98 8.14 8.19
N ALA A 249 -3.71 9.25 8.34
CA ALA A 249 -4.86 9.37 9.24
C ALA A 249 -6.20 8.97 8.58
N ILE A 250 -6.20 8.67 7.27
CA ILE A 250 -7.38 8.28 6.49
C ILE A 250 -7.50 6.75 6.27
N PRO A 251 -7.08 5.85 7.17
CA PRO A 251 -7.64 4.50 7.15
C PRO A 251 -9.16 4.55 7.42
N SER A 252 -9.64 5.51 8.22
CA SER A 252 -11.05 5.61 8.65
C SER A 252 -12.08 5.49 7.51
N LEU A 253 -11.91 6.17 6.37
CA LEU A 253 -12.90 6.10 5.28
C LEU A 253 -12.81 4.81 4.44
N ARG A 254 -11.63 4.20 4.31
CA ARG A 254 -11.45 2.95 3.54
C ARG A 254 -11.77 1.71 4.37
N VAL A 255 -11.37 1.71 5.63
CA VAL A 255 -11.67 0.70 6.65
C VAL A 255 -13.17 0.47 6.71
N VAL A 256 -13.98 1.54 6.84
CA VAL A 256 -15.45 1.46 6.79
C VAL A 256 -15.94 0.88 5.45
N SER A 257 -15.47 1.38 4.30
CA SER A 257 -15.92 0.84 3.00
C SER A 257 -15.60 -0.65 2.80
N SER A 258 -14.50 -1.13 3.38
CA SER A 258 -14.05 -2.52 3.27
C SER A 258 -14.86 -3.48 4.14
N VAL A 259 -15.29 -3.03 5.32
CA VAL A 259 -16.16 -3.78 6.26
C VAL A 259 -17.58 -3.92 5.68
N TRP A 260 -18.12 -2.85 5.10
CA TRP A 260 -19.52 -2.82 4.67
C TRP A 260 -19.78 -3.35 3.25
N SER A 261 -18.73 -3.60 2.45
CA SER A 261 -18.91 -4.17 1.09
C SER A 261 -19.25 -5.67 1.07
N ARG A 262 -19.23 -6.37 2.21
CA ARG A 262 -19.49 -7.82 2.30
C ARG A 262 -20.73 -8.22 3.10
N THR A 263 -21.20 -7.41 4.04
CA THR A 263 -22.49 -7.66 4.73
C THR A 263 -23.69 -7.53 3.79
N ASP A 264 -23.56 -6.81 2.67
CA ASP A 264 -24.62 -6.65 1.67
C ASP A 264 -24.74 -7.81 0.67
N ILE A 265 -23.80 -8.76 0.66
CA ILE A 265 -23.85 -9.93 -0.24
C ILE A 265 -24.55 -11.11 0.44
N SER A 266 -24.48 -11.26 1.77
CA SER A 266 -25.23 -12.31 2.48
C SER A 266 -26.71 -11.96 2.70
N LEU A 267 -27.08 -10.68 2.67
CA LEU A 267 -28.49 -10.24 2.78
C LEU A 267 -29.24 -10.23 1.43
N ARG A 268 -28.56 -10.49 0.30
CA ARG A 268 -29.21 -10.56 -1.03
C ARG A 268 -29.47 -11.98 -1.54
N THR A 269 -29.18 -13.01 -0.76
CA THR A 269 -29.42 -14.42 -1.14
C THR A 269 -30.50 -15.11 -0.31
N CYS A 270 -31.17 -14.41 0.60
CA CYS A 270 -32.29 -14.93 1.39
C CYS A 270 -33.53 -14.04 1.24
N ASP A 271 -34.05 -13.89 0.03
CA ASP A 271 -35.44 -13.47 -0.22
C ASP A 271 -35.80 -13.81 -1.66
N ASN A 272 -36.01 -15.10 -1.93
CA ASN A 272 -36.76 -15.59 -3.09
C ASN A 272 -37.14 -17.05 -2.87
N LYS A 273 -37.98 -17.30 -1.86
CA LYS A 273 -38.88 -18.45 -1.87
C LYS A 273 -40.24 -18.04 -1.31
N THR A 274 -41.27 -18.41 -2.08
CA THR A 274 -42.71 -18.38 -1.80
C THR A 274 -43.42 -17.06 -2.10
N ILE A 275 -44.16 -16.99 -3.21
CA ILE A 275 -45.63 -17.09 -3.25
C ILE A 275 -46.05 -17.33 -4.72
N GLU A 276 -46.89 -18.36 -4.88
CA GLU A 276 -47.64 -18.85 -6.07
C GLU A 276 -46.87 -19.50 -7.23
#